data_AF-A0A5N7K133-F1
#
_entry.id   AF-A0A5N7K133-F1
#
_cell.length_a   1.000
_cell.length_b   1.000
_cell.length_c   1.000
_cell.angle_alpha   90.00
_cell.angle_beta   90.00
_cell.angle_gamma   90.00
#
_symmetry.space_group_name_H-M   'P 1'
#
loop_
_entity.id
_entity.type
_entity.pdbx_description
1 polymer ?
#
loop_
_entity_poly.entity_id
_entity_poly.type
_entity_poly.pdbx_seq_one_letter_code
_entity_poly.pdbx_strand_id
1 'polypeptide(L)' 'VMTEKQLEMWVDDAARELISRSQCLPGSVLPEHIANMALFLASDVSAMCSAQNFIVDGGWV' A
#
# COMPACT_ATOMS: atom_id res chain seq x y z
N VAL A 1 4.73 1.21 -1.65
CA VAL A 1 4.17 2.59 -1.65
C VAL A 1 4.83 3.38 -2.75
N MET A 2 4.06 3.98 -3.65
CA MET A 2 4.56 4.85 -4.72
C MET A 2 4.95 6.21 -4.14
N THR A 3 6.24 6.50 -4.06
CA THR A 3 6.75 7.85 -3.76
C THR A 3 7.16 8.57 -5.04
N GLU A 4 7.20 9.91 -5.03
CA GLU A 4 7.65 10.70 -6.19
C GLU A 4 9.01 10.24 -6.72
N LYS A 5 9.98 10.01 -5.82
CA LYS A 5 11.30 9.49 -6.17
C LYS A 5 11.25 8.12 -6.85
N GLN A 6 10.38 7.22 -6.39
CA GLN A 6 10.24 5.90 -7.01
C GLN A 6 9.59 5.99 -8.39
N LEU A 7 8.59 6.86 -8.54
CA LEU A 7 7.96 7.12 -9.83
C LEU A 7 8.97 7.62 -10.86
N GLU A 8 9.85 8.54 -10.48
CA GLU A 8 10.86 9.11 -11.38
C GLU A 8 11.98 8.13 -11.75
N MET A 9 12.41 7.29 -10.80
CA MET A 9 13.63 6.51 -10.97
C MET A 9 13.40 5.00 -11.25
N TRP A 10 12.21 4.44 -10.93
CA TRP A 10 12.01 2.98 -10.81
C TRP A 10 10.71 2.49 -11.46
N VAL A 11 9.80 3.38 -11.87
CA VAL A 11 8.50 3.01 -12.46
C VAL A 11 8.53 3.28 -13.97
N ASP A 12 9.13 2.33 -14.68
CA ASP A 12 8.97 2.18 -16.13
C ASP A 12 7.73 1.34 -16.46
N ASP A 13 7.48 1.10 -17.76
CA ASP A 13 6.28 0.37 -18.19
C ASP A 13 6.29 -1.10 -17.74
N ALA A 14 7.47 -1.73 -17.68
CA ALA A 14 7.61 -3.10 -17.18
C ALA A 14 7.27 -3.17 -15.68
N ALA A 15 7.70 -2.19 -14.89
CA ALA A 15 7.34 -2.07 -13.49
C ALA A 15 5.83 -1.85 -13.31
N ARG A 16 5.19 -1.02 -14.13
CA ARG A 16 3.73 -0.81 -14.09
C ARG A 16 2.95 -2.10 -14.36
N GLU A 17 3.39 -2.89 -15.34
CA GLU A 17 2.75 -4.16 -15.68
C GLU A 17 2.97 -5.22 -14.59
N LEU A 18 4.16 -5.27 -14.00
CA LEU A 18 4.44 -6.10 -12.82
C LEU A 18 3.52 -5.73 -11.65
N ILE A 19 3.35 -4.44 -11.37
CA ILE A 19 2.46 -3.97 -10.31
C ILE A 19 1.01 -4.39 -10.61
N SER A 20 0.55 -4.17 -11.85
CA SER A 20 -0.83 -4.48 -12.25
C SER A 20 -1.16 -5.97 -12.20
N ARG A 21 -0.20 -6.87 -12.49
CA ARG A 21 -0.44 -8.32 -12.47
C ARG A 21 -0.33 -8.92 -11.07
N SER A 22 0.47 -8.30 -10.21
CA SER A 22 0.76 -8.83 -8.87
C SER A 22 -0.25 -8.35 -7.84
N GLN A 23 -0.79 -7.14 -7.97
CA GLN A 23 -1.84 -6.66 -7.10
C GLN A 23 -3.20 -7.26 -7.47
N CYS A 24 -3.96 -7.68 -6.46
CA CYS A 24 -5.39 -8.02 -6.64
C CYS A 24 -6.23 -6.78 -6.94
N LEU A 25 -5.87 -5.62 -6.37
CA LEU A 25 -6.60 -4.37 -6.56
C LEU A 25 -5.99 -3.50 -7.67
N PRO A 26 -6.83 -2.85 -8.51
CA PRO A 26 -6.34 -1.92 -9.51
C PRO A 26 -5.85 -0.62 -8.86
N GLY A 27 -4.89 0.03 -9.52
CA GLY A 27 -4.34 1.32 -9.08
C GLY A 27 -3.04 1.20 -8.29
N SER A 28 -2.50 2.32 -7.83
CA SER A 28 -1.22 2.37 -7.13
C SER A 28 -1.43 2.51 -5.62
N VAL A 29 -0.62 1.82 -4.83
CA VAL A 29 -0.58 2.05 -3.37
C VAL A 29 0.17 3.35 -3.08
N LEU A 30 -0.59 4.42 -2.88
CA LEU A 30 -0.10 5.75 -2.51
C LEU A 30 0.17 5.91 -0.99
N PRO A 31 0.97 6.91 -0.56
CA PRO A 31 1.32 7.13 0.86
C PRO A 31 0.11 7.32 1.79
N GLU A 32 -0.95 7.96 1.31
CA GLU A 32 -2.19 8.18 2.06
C GLU A 32 -2.87 6.89 2.49
N HIS A 33 -2.72 5.78 1.75
CA HIS A 33 -3.29 4.51 2.16
C HIS A 33 -2.62 3.96 3.42
N ILE A 34 -1.31 4.18 3.58
CA ILE A 34 -0.58 3.82 4.80
C ILE A 34 -1.01 4.73 5.95
N ALA A 35 -1.12 6.04 5.69
CA ALA A 35 -1.57 7.01 6.69
C ALA A 35 -2.98 6.68 7.20
N ASN A 36 -3.89 6.29 6.30
CA ASN A 36 -5.25 5.89 6.65
C ASN A 36 -5.28 4.59 7.47
N MET A 37 -4.44 3.61 7.14
CA MET A 37 -4.31 2.39 7.95
C MET A 37 -3.81 2.72 9.36
N ALA A 38 -2.79 3.58 9.47
CA ALA A 38 -2.27 4.03 10.76
C ALA A 38 -3.34 4.80 11.56
N LEU A 39 -4.12 5.67 10.91
CA LEU A 39 -5.22 6.40 11.54
C LEU A 39 -6.32 5.46 12.05
N PHE A 40 -6.67 4.42 11.29
CA PHE A 40 -7.59 3.38 11.73
C PHE A 40 -7.07 2.66 12.99
N LEU A 41 -5.79 2.24 12.98
CA LEU A 41 -5.15 1.57 14.13
C LEU A 41 -4.99 2.48 15.36
N ALA A 42 -4.98 3.79 15.17
CA ALA A 42 -4.96 4.77 16.26
C ALA A 42 -6.36 5.04 16.83
N SER A 43 -7.43 4.57 16.18
CA SER A 43 -8.81 4.80 16.60
C SER A 43 -9.37 3.68 17.49
N ASP A 44 -10.38 4.00 18.29
CA ASP A 44 -11.12 3.04 19.13
C ASP A 44 -11.76 1.90 18.34
N VAL A 45 -11.99 2.08 17.03
CA VAL A 45 -12.56 1.04 16.14
C VAL A 45 -11.64 -0.18 16.06
N SER A 46 -10.35 0.01 16.26
CA SER A 46 -9.33 -1.04 16.21
C SER A 46 -8.94 -1.60 17.58
N ALA A 47 -9.73 -1.37 18.64
CA ALA A 47 -9.36 -1.66 20.02
C ALA A 47 -8.88 -3.10 20.31
N MET A 48 -9.29 -4.08 19.50
CA MET A 48 -8.90 -5.49 19.64
C MET A 48 -7.84 -5.95 18.62
N CYS A 49 -7.23 -5.03 17.88
CA CYS A 49 -6.15 -5.27 16.93
C CYS A 49 -4.79 -5.05 17.61
N SER A 50 -4.10 -6.11 18.01
CA SER A 50 -2.80 -6.03 18.67
C SER A 50 -1.86 -7.15 18.27
N ALA A 51 -0.55 -6.89 18.33
CA ALA A 51 0.53 -7.82 17.99
C ALA A 51 0.43 -8.45 16.58
N GLN A 52 -0.14 -7.72 15.61
CA GLN A 52 -0.29 -8.16 14.23
C GLN A 52 0.53 -7.29 13.27
N ASN A 53 0.87 -7.85 12.11
CA ASN A 53 1.34 -7.09 10.95
C ASN A 53 0.15 -6.78 10.03
N PHE A 54 -0.10 -5.51 9.77
CA PHE A 54 -1.12 -5.08 8.81
C PHE A 54 -0.45 -4.65 7.51
N ILE A 55 -0.65 -5.46 6.46
CA ILE A 55 -0.03 -5.24 5.15
C ILE A 55 -0.96 -4.37 4.29
N VAL A 56 -0.41 -3.32 3.68
CA VAL A 56 -1.13 -2.41 2.78
C VAL A 56 -0.35 -2.34 1.46
N ASP A 57 -0.67 -3.25 0.55
CA ASP A 57 0.09 -3.48 -0.68
C ASP A 57 -0.79 -3.74 -1.92
N GLY A 58 -2.11 -3.56 -1.80
CA GLY A 58 -3.05 -3.86 -2.89
C GLY A 58 -3.27 -5.35 -3.13
N GLY A 59 -2.90 -6.22 -2.17
CA GLY A 59 -3.01 -7.67 -2.26
C GLY A 59 -1.91 -8.27 -3.13
N TRP A 60 -0.66 -7.86 -2.90
CA TRP A 60 0.50 -8.33 -3.65
C TRP A 60 1.10 -9.60 -3.06
N VAL A 61 1.28 -9.64 -1.74
CA VAL A 61 1.98 -10.71 -1.01
C VAL A 61 1.03 -11.79 -0.51
#